data_AF-A0A328A8L4-F1
#
_entry.id   AF-A0A328A8L4-F1
#
_cell.length_a   1.000
_cell.length_b   1.000
_cell.length_c   1.000
_cell.angle_alpha   90.00
_cell.angle_beta   90.00
_cell.angle_gamma   90.00
#
_symmetry.space_group_name_H-M   'P 1'
#
loop_
_entity.id
_entity.type
_entity.pdbx_description
1 polymer ?
#
loop_
_entity_poly.entity_id
_entity_poly.type
_entity_poly.pdbx_seq_one_letter_code
_entity_poly.pdbx_strand_id
1 'polypeptide(L)' 'MYKRILLAFDGSVEGRTALREGALLAKSCGAQVHLLSVVSETGGMAIGEGAFAGAVALHQDRYREVLEEGAARLRAMG' A
#
# COMPACT_ATOMS: atom_id res chain seq x y z
N MET A 1 -7.15 13.20 -20.51
CA MET A 1 -6.93 11.84 -19.97
C MET A 1 -5.81 11.89 -18.93
N TYR A 2 -5.80 11.00 -17.93
CA TYR A 2 -4.82 11.02 -16.84
C TYR A 2 -3.41 10.61 -17.32
N LYS A 3 -2.36 11.25 -16.79
CA LYS A 3 -0.96 10.92 -17.10
C LYS A 3 -0.26 10.14 -15.99
N ARG A 4 -0.71 10.33 -14.74
CA ARG A 4 -0.20 9.67 -13.54
C ARG A 4 -1.37 9.36 -12.62
N ILE A 5 -1.38 8.17 -12.03
CA ILE A 5 -2.40 7.71 -11.09
C ILE A 5 -1.71 7.21 -9.83
N LEU A 6 -2.13 7.73 -8.67
CA LEU A 6 -1.73 7.23 -7.36
C LEU A 6 -2.78 6.23 -6.88
N LEU A 7 -2.37 5.00 -6.59
CA LEU A 7 -3.22 3.97 -6.00
C LEU A 7 -2.87 3.87 -4.52
N ALA A 8 -3.79 4.31 -3.66
CA ALA A 8 -3.70 4.11 -2.22
C ALA A 8 -4.18 2.70 -1.87
N PHE A 9 -3.35 1.93 -1.19
CA PHE A 9 -3.60 0.53 -0.89
C PHE A 9 -3.33 0.21 0.58
N ASP A 10 -4.32 -0.34 1.26
CA ASP A 10 -4.29 -0.65 2.69
C ASP A 10 -4.41 -2.16 2.98
N GLY A 11 -4.44 -3.00 1.95
CA GLY A 11 -4.59 -4.46 2.10
C GLY A 11 -6.01 -4.93 2.42
N SER A 12 -7.01 -4.05 2.41
CA SER A 12 -8.43 -4.43 2.57
C SER A 12 -8.96 -5.16 1.34
N VAL A 13 -10.12 -5.83 1.45
CA VAL A 13 -10.77 -6.50 0.32
C VAL A 13 -11.23 -5.48 -0.72
N GLU A 14 -11.78 -4.37 -0.24
CA GLU A 14 -12.19 -3.20 -1.02
C GLU A 14 -10.98 -2.56 -1.71
N GLY A 15 -9.87 -2.39 -0.97
CA GLY A 15 -8.60 -1.88 -1.47
C GLY A 15 -8.02 -2.73 -2.61
N ARG A 16 -8.13 -4.07 -2.54
CA ARG A 16 -7.71 -4.96 -3.64
C ARG A 16 -8.54 -4.77 -4.89
N THR A 17 -9.83 -4.53 -4.74
CA THR A 17 -10.72 -4.24 -5.86
C THR A 17 -10.39 -2.89 -6.48
N ALA A 18 -10.22 -1.85 -5.66
CA ALA A 18 -9.81 -0.52 -6.10
C ALA A 18 -8.45 -0.52 -6.80
N LEU A 19 -7.49 -1.32 -6.31
CA LEU A 19 -6.17 -1.50 -6.92
C LEU A 19 -6.30 -2.08 -8.34
N ARG A 20 -7.15 -3.10 -8.52
CA ARG A 20 -7.39 -3.73 -9.83
C ARG A 20 -8.02 -2.75 -10.82
N GLU A 21 -9.11 -2.10 -10.41
CA GLU A 21 -9.84 -1.17 -11.29
C GLU A 21 -9.00 0.07 -11.62
N GLY A 22 -8.23 0.58 -10.65
CA GLY A 22 -7.27 1.65 -10.87
C GLY A 22 -6.15 1.27 -11.85
N ALA A 23 -5.67 0.03 -11.81
CA ALA A 23 -4.70 -0.48 -12.79
C ALA A 23 -5.28 -0.57 -14.21
N LEU A 24 -6.54 -1.00 -14.34
CA LEU A 24 -7.23 -1.02 -15.63
C LEU A 24 -7.44 0.39 -16.20
N LEU A 25 -7.79 1.34 -15.34
CA LEU A 25 -7.88 2.75 -15.72
C LEU A 25 -6.53 3.32 -16.14
N ALA A 26 -5.44 2.97 -15.45
CA ALA A 26 -4.10 3.42 -15.81
C ALA A 26 -3.68 2.88 -17.18
N LYS A 27 -3.96 1.60 -17.46
CA LYS A 27 -3.71 0.98 -18.77
C LYS A 27 -4.48 1.65 -19.88
N SER A 28 -5.78 1.89 -19.71
CA SER A 28 -6.59 2.57 -20.73
C SER A 28 -6.11 4.01 -20.97
N CYS A 29 -5.54 4.64 -19.95
CA CYS A 29 -4.98 5.99 -20.04
C CYS A 29 -3.53 6.05 -20.56
N GLY A 30 -2.80 4.92 -20.63
CA GLY A 30 -1.35 4.93 -20.79
C GLY A 30 -0.62 5.69 -19.67
N ALA A 31 -1.18 5.66 -18.45
CA ALA A 31 -0.71 6.44 -17.32
C ALA A 31 0.34 5.70 -16.49
N GLN A 32 1.27 6.46 -15.89
CA GLN A 32 2.19 5.93 -14.87
C GLN A 32 1.42 5.64 -13.58
N VAL A 33 1.68 4.47 -12.98
CA VAL A 33 1.10 4.09 -11.69
C VAL A 33 2.13 4.30 -10.58
N HIS A 34 1.69 4.97 -9.51
CA HIS A 34 2.40 5.04 -8.24
C HIS A 34 1.56 4.31 -7.19
N LEU A 35 2.15 3.34 -6.50
CA LEU A 35 1.51 2.63 -5.40
C LEU A 35 1.95 3.23 -4.07
N LEU A 36 1.01 3.52 -3.19
CA LEU A 36 1.27 4.00 -1.83
C LEU A 36 0.47 3.18 -0.84
N SER A 37 1.12 2.72 0.22
CA SER A 37 0.45 2.15 1.38
C SER A 37 0.75 2.98 2.61
N VAL A 38 -0.29 3.38 3.32
CA VAL A 38 -0.19 4.09 4.60
C VAL A 38 -0.77 3.17 5.65
N VAL A 39 0.03 2.83 6.66
CA VAL A 39 -0.44 2.02 7.77
C VAL A 39 -0.47 2.88 9.02
N SER A 40 -1.64 2.97 9.64
CA SER A 40 -1.84 3.82 10.80
C SER A 40 -1.05 3.31 12.01
N GLU A 41 -0.39 4.23 12.69
CA GLU A 41 0.15 3.94 14.01
C GLU A 41 -1.02 3.70 14.99
N THR A 42 -1.03 2.53 15.64
CA THR A 42 -2.02 2.18 16.66
C THR A 42 -1.50 2.62 18.03
N GLY A 43 -2.40 2.92 18.96
CA GLY A 43 -2.01 3.31 20.33
C GLY A 43 -1.12 2.26 21.04
N GLY A 44 -1.26 0.98 20.69
CA GLY A 44 -0.37 -0.08 21.19
C GLY A 44 1.09 0.07 20.73
N MET A 45 1.33 0.63 19.54
CA MET A 45 2.69 0.85 19.04
C MET A 45 3.36 2.06 19.70
N ALA A 46 2.59 3.11 20.02
CA ALA A 46 3.11 4.24 20.81
C ALA A 46 3.52 3.81 22.22
N ILE A 47 2.73 2.93 22.86
CA ILE A 47 3.08 2.33 24.17
C ILE A 47 4.32 1.43 24.02
N GLY A 48 4.37 0.61 22.97
CA GLY A 48 5.50 -0.26 22.66
C GLY A 48 6.81 0.50 22.52
N GLU A 49 6.81 1.61 21.77
CA GLU A 49 8.01 2.45 21.58
C GLU A 49 8.49 3.11 22.87
N GLY A 50 7.55 3.54 23.72
CA GLY A 50 7.86 4.10 25.04
C GLY A 50 8.45 3.08 26.01
N ALA A 51 8.07 1.80 25.87
CA ALA A 51 8.60 0.70 26.69
C ALA A 51 9.92 0.13 26.15
N PHE A 52 10.10 0.10 24.83
CA PHE A 52 11.31 -0.37 24.15
C PHE A 52 11.55 0.45 22.87
N ALA A 53 12.64 1.21 22.86
CA ALA A 53 13.03 1.98 21.68
C ALA A 53 13.31 1.05 20.49
N GLY A 54 12.63 1.27 19.37
CA GLY A 54 12.68 0.43 18.17
C GLY A 54 11.60 -0.64 18.08
N ALA A 55 10.65 -0.72 19.03
CA ALA A 55 9.51 -1.64 18.93
C ALA A 55 8.63 -1.35 17.70
N VAL A 56 8.47 -0.08 17.32
CA VAL A 56 7.77 0.34 16.09
C VAL A 56 8.52 -0.12 14.85
N ALA A 57 9.86 -0.11 14.88
CA ALA A 57 10.67 -0.60 13.77
C ALA A 57 10.45 -2.10 13.53
N LEU A 58 10.18 -2.88 14.57
CA LEU A 58 9.84 -4.31 14.46
C LEU A 58 8.51 -4.56 13.71
N HIS A 59 7.62 -3.57 13.66
CA HIS A 59 6.37 -3.65 12.89
C HIS A 59 6.52 -3.27 11.41
N GLN A 60 7.70 -2.81 10.98
CA GLN A 60 7.97 -2.45 9.57
C GLN A 60 7.76 -3.62 8.61
N ASP A 61 8.05 -4.85 9.03
CA ASP A 61 7.93 -6.03 8.18
C ASP A 61 6.47 -6.23 7.72
N ARG A 62 5.51 -6.06 8.63
CA ARG A 62 4.08 -6.18 8.30
C ARG A 62 3.59 -5.07 7.37
N TYR A 63 4.18 -3.87 7.43
CA TYR A 63 3.85 -2.79 6.51
C TYR A 63 4.40 -3.04 5.11
N ARG A 64 5.62 -3.59 5.05
CA ARG A 64 6.25 -3.96 3.80
C ARG A 64 5.47 -5.06 3.08
N GLU A 65 4.89 -6.01 3.81
CA GLU A 65 4.04 -7.07 3.24
C GLU A 65 2.85 -6.51 2.45
N VAL A 66 2.12 -5.51 2.99
CA VAL A 66 0.96 -4.91 2.30
C VAL A 66 1.41 -4.22 1.00
N LEU A 67 2.50 -3.46 1.06
CA LEU A 67 3.02 -2.77 -0.13
C LEU A 67 3.50 -3.76 -1.20
N GLU A 68 4.23 -4.81 -0.80
CA GLU A 68 4.69 -5.85 -1.71
C GLU A 68 3.52 -6.67 -2.31
N GLU A 69 2.48 -6.96 -1.53
CA GLU A 69 1.26 -7.59 -2.05
C GLU A 69 0.66 -6.75 -3.18
N GLY A 70 0.46 -5.45 -2.93
CA GLY A 70 -0.09 -4.53 -3.92
C GLY A 70 0.82 -4.42 -5.16
N ALA A 71 2.13 -4.32 -4.95
CA ALA A 71 3.11 -4.22 -6.04
C ALA A 71 3.14 -5.50 -6.90
N ALA A 72 3.11 -6.67 -6.28
CA ALA A 72 3.06 -7.96 -6.98
C ALA A 72 1.79 -8.08 -7.84
N ARG A 73 0.63 -7.69 -7.30
CA ARG A 73 -0.64 -7.67 -8.05
C ARG A 73 -0.58 -6.74 -9.26
N LEU A 74 -0.05 -5.54 -9.10
CA LEU A 74 0.11 -4.60 -10.21
C LEU A 74 1.08 -5.14 -11.27
N ARG A 75 2.24 -5.67 -10.87
CA ARG A 75 3.22 -6.27 -11.79
C ARG A 75 2.62 -7.43 -12.59
N ALA A 76 1.77 -8.25 -11.97
CA ALA A 76 1.09 -9.35 -12.65
C ALA A 76 0.09 -8.88 -13.73
N MET A 77 -0.37 -7.64 -13.66
CA MET A 77 -1.24 -7.06 -14.68
C MET A 77 -0.44 -6.46 -15.85
N GLY A 78 0.86 -6.21 -15.68
CA GLY A 78 1.71 -5.43 -16.61
C GLY A 78 1.29 -3.97 -16.68
#